data_AF-A0A2T4YWF3-F1
#
_entry.id   AF-A0A2T4YWF3-F1
#
_cell.length_a   1.000
_cell.length_b   1.000
_cell.length_c   1.000
_cell.angle_alpha   90.00
_cell.angle_beta   90.00
_cell.angle_gamma   90.00
#
_symmetry.space_group_name_H-M   'P 1'
#
loop_
_entity.id
_entity.type
_entity.pdbx_description
1 polymer ?
#
loop_
_entity_poly.entity_id
_entity_poly.type
_entity_poly.pdbx_seq_one_letter_code
_entity_poly.pdbx_strand_id
1 'polypeptide(L)'
;TVGAMGAAMLSQLGHSVTRENFRDHSLVSRIESVLPHSGVHIVLIDEAQHALNSASEMKLAGNRDFWKRVTQGSYPFGLVLSGTSRIKEVVLQDRQLSRRTIFVEGRRLVDGDADDTEGLIGKYATDASLECEVTADLALRVMHACAYTFGEVCKLIIAAVEDALITNANTLTINNFASAYAADTDCEPQDNPFITPEWARLPIAGAVSTATPLDRLAVGRGGF
;
A
#
# COMPACT_ATOMS: atom_id res chain seq x y z
N THR A 1 -6.09 17.03 6.38
CA THR A 1 -5.61 18.44 6.44
C THR A 1 -4.71 18.60 7.67
N VAL A 2 -3.81 19.58 7.69
CA VAL A 2 -2.94 19.88 8.85
C VAL A 2 -3.70 19.89 10.19
N GLY A 3 -4.87 20.52 10.23
CA GLY A 3 -5.66 20.61 11.46
C GLY A 3 -6.07 19.24 12.01
N ALA A 4 -6.51 18.33 11.14
CA ALA A 4 -6.90 16.98 11.54
C ALA A 4 -5.69 16.14 12.01
N MET A 5 -4.55 16.26 11.32
CA MET A 5 -3.32 15.57 11.69
C MET A 5 -2.79 16.06 13.05
N GLY A 6 -2.74 17.39 13.25
CA GLY A 6 -2.29 17.96 14.50
C GLY A 6 -3.19 17.62 15.68
N ALA A 7 -4.50 17.57 15.46
CA ALA A 7 -5.46 17.14 16.47
C ALA A 7 -5.27 15.67 16.86
N ALA A 8 -5.08 14.77 15.88
CA ALA A 8 -4.84 13.36 16.13
C ALA A 8 -3.55 13.14 16.96
N MET A 9 -2.47 13.86 16.62
CA MET A 9 -1.21 13.81 17.37
C MET A 9 -1.39 14.25 18.83
N LEU A 10 -2.03 15.40 19.07
CA LEU A 10 -2.27 15.89 20.42
C LEU A 10 -3.15 14.93 21.24
N SER A 11 -4.16 14.33 20.60
CA SER A 11 -5.00 13.32 21.24
C SER A 11 -4.21 12.08 21.65
N GLN A 12 -3.30 11.59 20.81
CA GLN A 12 -2.43 10.45 21.14
C GLN A 12 -1.45 10.76 22.27
N LEU A 13 -1.04 12.03 22.41
CA LEU A 13 -0.20 12.52 23.50
C LEU A 13 -1.01 12.81 24.79
N GLY A 14 -2.31 12.48 24.84
CA GLY A 14 -3.15 12.67 26.02
C GLY A 14 -3.68 14.09 26.20
N HIS A 15 -3.56 14.96 25.19
CA HIS A 15 -4.08 16.33 25.24
C HIS A 15 -5.46 16.45 24.59
N SER A 16 -6.43 16.99 25.31
CA SER A 16 -7.76 17.26 24.75
C SER A 16 -7.70 18.31 23.63
N VAL A 17 -8.39 18.00 22.53
CA VAL A 17 -8.54 18.89 21.37
C VAL A 17 -10.02 19.25 21.22
N THR A 18 -10.38 20.50 21.48
CA THR A 18 -11.74 21.03 21.28
C THR A 18 -11.91 21.57 19.85
N ARG A 19 -13.17 21.65 19.36
CA ARG A 19 -13.49 22.18 18.01
C ARG A 19 -13.05 23.64 17.82
N GLU A 20 -12.89 24.42 18.89
CA GLU A 20 -12.35 25.78 18.83
C GLU A 20 -10.86 25.80 18.50
N ASN A 21 -10.08 24.85 19.02
CA ASN A 21 -8.64 24.70 18.73
C ASN A 21 -8.34 24.26 17.29
N PHE A 22 -9.34 23.76 16.57
CA PHE A 22 -9.20 23.26 15.19
C PHE A 22 -9.06 24.37 14.15
N ARG A 23 -9.52 25.58 14.46
CA ARG A 23 -9.51 26.75 13.56
C ARG A 23 -8.22 27.57 13.67
N ASP A 24 -7.35 27.20 14.59
CA ASP A 24 -6.35 28.10 15.11
C ASP A 24 -4.99 27.86 14.43
N HIS A 25 -4.30 28.96 14.10
CA HIS A 25 -2.89 28.96 13.68
C HIS A 25 -1.97 28.35 14.77
N SER A 26 -2.51 28.10 15.97
CA SER A 26 -1.84 27.63 17.18
C SER A 26 -1.60 26.12 17.27
N LEU A 27 -2.18 25.27 16.40
CA LEU A 27 -1.99 23.81 16.51
C LEU A 27 -0.52 23.38 16.38
N VAL A 28 0.22 24.00 15.46
CA VAL A 28 1.64 23.68 15.27
C VAL A 28 2.46 24.15 16.47
N SER A 29 2.22 25.36 16.95
CA SER A 29 2.87 25.91 18.15
C SER A 29 2.58 25.07 19.39
N ARG A 30 1.37 24.50 19.49
CA ARG A 30 1.00 23.60 20.59
C ARG A 30 1.70 22.25 20.49
N ILE A 31 1.84 21.71 19.28
CA ILE A 31 2.64 20.50 19.04
C ILE A 31 4.10 20.76 19.40
N GLU A 32 4.66 21.90 18.98
CA GLU A 32 6.03 22.32 19.33
C GLU A 32 6.24 22.55 20.83
N SER A 33 5.20 22.94 21.58
CA SER A 33 5.31 23.10 23.04
C SER A 33 5.18 21.78 23.79
N VAL A 34 4.37 20.85 23.28
CA VAL A 34 4.06 19.57 23.92
C VAL A 34 5.15 18.53 23.65
N LEU A 35 5.57 18.38 22.39
CA LEU A 35 6.48 17.31 21.96
C LEU A 35 7.84 17.27 22.69
N PRO A 36 8.49 18.40 23.04
CA PRO A 36 9.75 18.36 23.79
C PRO A 36 9.61 17.67 25.17
N HIS A 37 8.40 17.69 25.73
CA HIS A 37 8.12 17.16 27.06
C HIS A 37 7.49 15.76 27.02
N SER A 38 7.14 15.24 25.84
CA SER A 38 6.49 13.94 25.70
C SER A 38 7.47 12.77 25.57
N GLY A 39 8.77 13.03 25.41
CA GLY A 39 9.78 12.00 25.12
C GLY A 39 9.65 11.39 23.73
N VAL A 40 8.79 11.94 22.86
CA VAL A 40 8.59 11.46 21.50
C VAL A 40 9.67 12.06 20.59
N HIS A 41 10.38 11.17 19.89
CA HIS A 41 11.42 11.55 18.93
C HIS A 41 11.03 11.28 17.48
N ILE A 42 10.05 10.40 17.25
CA ILE A 42 9.59 10.00 15.92
C ILE A 42 8.07 10.10 15.88
N VAL A 43 7.56 10.70 14.81
CA VAL A 43 6.14 10.75 14.48
C VAL A 43 5.93 10.03 13.16
N LEU A 44 5.13 8.96 13.21
CA LEU A 44 4.69 8.21 12.04
C LEU A 44 3.30 8.69 11.63
N ILE A 45 3.16 9.03 10.35
CA ILE A 45 1.87 9.40 9.75
C ILE A 45 1.58 8.39 8.65
N ASP A 46 0.63 7.50 8.94
CA ASP A 46 0.18 6.52 7.98
C ASP A 46 -0.82 7.09 6.98
N GLU A 47 -0.79 6.56 5.76
CA GLU A 47 -1.61 7.00 4.62
C GLU A 47 -1.61 8.53 4.44
N ALA A 48 -0.42 9.15 4.52
CA ALA A 48 -0.29 10.61 4.52
C ALA A 48 -0.83 11.26 3.22
N GLN A 49 -0.95 10.51 2.13
CA GLN A 49 -1.63 10.91 0.89
C GLN A 49 -3.08 11.34 1.12
N HIS A 50 -3.79 10.83 2.13
CA HIS A 50 -5.15 11.29 2.44
C HIS A 50 -5.20 12.79 2.78
N ALA A 51 -4.12 13.33 3.35
CA ALA A 51 -4.01 14.77 3.59
C ALA A 51 -3.68 15.59 2.32
N LEU A 52 -3.30 14.92 1.23
CA LEU A 52 -2.82 15.50 -0.04
C LEU A 52 -3.84 15.36 -1.18
N ASN A 53 -4.65 14.30 -1.17
CA ASN A 53 -5.62 14.02 -2.21
C ASN A 53 -6.71 15.10 -2.25
N SER A 54 -7.00 15.60 -3.46
CA SER A 54 -8.01 16.65 -3.70
C SER A 54 -7.79 17.95 -2.90
N ALA A 55 -6.56 18.20 -2.44
CA ALA A 55 -6.19 19.41 -1.74
C ALA A 55 -5.84 20.53 -2.73
N SER A 56 -6.36 21.75 -2.48
CA SER A 56 -5.90 22.95 -3.20
C SER A 56 -4.43 23.23 -2.92
N GLU A 57 -3.74 23.97 -3.80
CA GLU A 57 -2.33 24.36 -3.57
C GLU A 57 -2.14 25.07 -2.23
N MET A 58 -3.10 25.88 -1.79
CA MET A 58 -3.07 26.51 -0.47
C MET A 58 -3.00 25.48 0.67
N LYS A 59 -3.74 24.37 0.58
CA LYS A 59 -3.71 23.29 1.57
C LYS A 59 -2.41 22.49 1.50
N LEU A 60 -1.90 22.24 0.28
CA LEU A 60 -0.61 21.57 0.10
C LEU A 60 0.54 22.40 0.66
N ALA A 61 0.55 23.71 0.42
CA ALA A 61 1.50 24.64 1.02
C ALA A 61 1.44 24.61 2.56
N GLY A 62 0.23 24.62 3.13
CA GLY A 62 0.04 24.47 4.57
C GLY A 62 0.59 23.16 5.14
N ASN A 63 0.39 22.04 4.45
CA ASN A 63 0.97 20.74 4.84
C ASN A 63 2.51 20.78 4.77
N ARG A 64 3.10 21.34 3.71
CA ARG A 64 4.55 21.49 3.57
C ARG A 64 5.13 22.36 4.68
N ASP A 65 4.47 23.48 5.00
CA ASP A 65 4.88 24.38 6.08
C ASP A 65 4.80 23.73 7.45
N PHE A 66 3.77 22.91 7.69
CA PHE A 66 3.68 22.11 8.90
C PHE A 66 4.86 21.13 9.00
N TRP A 67 5.12 20.33 7.97
CA TRP A 67 6.24 19.38 7.97
C TRP A 67 7.59 20.07 8.13
N LYS A 68 7.78 21.27 7.58
CA LYS A 68 8.99 22.08 7.80
C LYS A 68 9.11 22.47 9.27
N ARG A 69 8.08 23.09 9.86
CA ARG A 69 8.14 23.51 11.28
C ARG A 69 8.47 22.35 12.21
N VAL A 70 7.81 21.22 11.97
CA VAL A 70 8.02 19.94 12.65
C VAL A 70 9.46 19.41 12.55
N THR A 71 10.06 19.42 11.36
CA THR A 71 11.40 18.85 11.13
C THR A 71 12.54 19.84 11.38
N GLN A 72 12.24 21.12 11.59
CA GLN A 72 13.24 22.21 11.65
C GLN A 72 13.13 23.09 12.90
N GLY A 73 12.12 22.88 13.74
CA GLY A 73 11.92 23.65 14.97
C GLY A 73 13.03 23.45 16.00
N SER A 74 12.93 24.16 17.13
CA SER A 74 13.89 24.08 18.24
C SER A 74 14.05 22.68 18.83
N TYR A 75 13.05 21.82 18.61
CA TYR A 75 13.08 20.40 18.95
C TYR A 75 12.61 19.58 17.72
N PRO A 76 13.51 19.30 16.76
CA PRO A 76 13.13 18.61 15.53
C PRO A 76 12.83 17.13 15.84
N PHE A 77 11.73 16.62 15.31
CA PHE A 77 11.40 15.21 15.39
C PHE A 77 11.57 14.51 14.05
N GLY A 78 11.88 13.21 14.12
CA GLY A 78 11.88 12.33 12.95
C GLY A 78 10.46 12.19 12.44
N LEU A 79 10.22 12.61 11.20
CA LEU A 79 8.90 12.48 10.57
C LEU A 79 8.96 11.33 9.56
N VAL A 80 8.16 10.31 9.78
CA VAL A 80 7.97 9.20 8.83
C VAL A 80 6.59 9.33 8.21
N LEU A 81 6.56 9.46 6.87
CA LEU A 81 5.33 9.52 6.10
C LEU A 81 5.24 8.23 5.28
N SER A 82 4.25 7.38 5.57
CA SER A 82 3.93 6.21 4.75
C SER A 82 2.73 6.48 3.86
N GLY A 83 2.68 5.78 2.72
CA GLY A 83 1.61 5.98 1.75
C GLY A 83 2.04 5.86 0.28
N THR A 84 1.26 6.47 -0.60
CA THR A 84 1.50 6.41 -2.05
C THR A 84 2.58 7.38 -2.53
N SER A 85 3.03 7.20 -3.79
CA SER A 85 4.02 8.06 -4.46
C SER A 85 3.65 9.55 -4.48
N ARG A 86 2.37 9.88 -4.24
CA ARG A 86 1.89 11.27 -4.13
C ARG A 86 2.63 12.07 -3.05
N ILE A 87 3.05 11.41 -1.96
CA ILE A 87 3.83 12.06 -0.90
C ILE A 87 5.15 12.57 -1.47
N LYS A 88 5.86 11.73 -2.25
CA LYS A 88 7.13 12.08 -2.90
C LYS A 88 6.96 13.27 -3.84
N GLU A 89 5.91 13.29 -4.67
CA GLU A 89 5.62 14.41 -5.57
C GLU A 89 5.49 15.74 -4.81
N VAL A 90 4.72 15.76 -3.72
CA VAL A 90 4.49 16.98 -2.93
C VAL A 90 5.75 17.41 -2.18
N VAL A 91 6.53 16.47 -1.63
CA VAL A 91 7.78 16.78 -0.92
C VAL A 91 8.83 17.32 -1.88
N LEU A 92 8.96 16.76 -3.09
CA LEU A 92 9.95 17.20 -4.08
C LEU A 92 9.73 18.64 -4.58
N GLN A 93 8.50 19.15 -4.50
CA GLN A 93 8.18 20.55 -4.84
C GLN A 93 8.76 21.56 -3.83
N ASP A 94 9.17 21.13 -2.63
CA ASP A 94 9.80 21.99 -1.63
C ASP A 94 11.25 21.56 -1.38
N ARG A 95 12.17 22.42 -1.81
CA ARG A 95 13.63 22.17 -1.74
C ARG A 95 14.18 22.09 -0.31
N GLN A 96 13.46 22.60 0.69
CA GLN A 96 13.89 22.52 2.09
C GLN A 96 13.53 21.16 2.69
N LEU A 97 12.34 20.64 2.34
CA LEU A 97 11.90 19.30 2.74
C LEU A 97 12.68 18.22 2.01
N SER A 98 12.75 18.29 0.68
CA SER A 98 13.35 17.23 -0.13
C SER A 98 14.80 16.89 0.21
N ARG A 99 15.58 17.88 0.66
CA ARG A 99 16.98 17.68 1.10
C ARG A 99 17.12 16.98 2.45
N ARG A 100 16.05 16.89 3.23
CA ARG A 100 16.01 16.31 4.58
C ARG A 100 15.12 15.07 4.64
N THR A 101 14.59 14.65 3.51
CA THR A 101 13.74 13.47 3.39
C THR A 101 14.53 12.34 2.74
N ILE A 102 14.52 11.18 3.36
CA ILE A 102 14.95 9.92 2.75
C ILE A 102 13.69 9.27 2.17
N PHE A 103 13.74 8.94 0.88
CA PHE A 103 12.65 8.21 0.24
C PHE A 103 12.97 6.73 0.23
N VAL A 104 12.08 5.94 0.84
CA VAL A 104 12.11 4.48 0.76
C VAL A 104 10.89 4.07 -0.05
N GLU A 105 11.12 3.46 -1.20
CA GLU A 105 10.07 2.94 -2.06
C GLU A 105 10.00 1.43 -1.90
N GLY A 106 8.78 0.91 -1.71
CA GLY A 106 8.55 -0.51 -1.86
C GLY A 106 8.81 -0.90 -3.31
N ARG A 107 9.86 -1.70 -3.55
CA ARG A 107 10.10 -2.25 -4.88
C ARG A 107 9.06 -3.32 -5.19
N ARG A 108 8.79 -3.51 -6.49
CA ARG A 108 8.15 -4.74 -6.92
C ARG A 108 9.06 -5.92 -6.59
N LEU A 109 8.44 -7.05 -6.33
CA LEU A 109 9.12 -8.33 -6.26
C LEU A 109 9.75 -8.63 -7.63
N VAL A 110 10.78 -9.45 -7.61
CA VAL A 110 11.46 -9.97 -8.80
C VAL A 110 11.55 -11.48 -8.67
N ASP A 111 11.76 -12.21 -9.75
CA ASP A 111 11.79 -13.69 -9.71
C ASP A 111 12.77 -14.26 -8.66
N GLY A 112 13.84 -13.51 -8.31
CA GLY A 112 14.76 -13.88 -7.23
C GLY A 112 14.17 -13.84 -5.80
N ASP A 113 12.96 -13.32 -5.61
CA ASP A 113 12.22 -13.32 -4.34
C ASP A 113 11.26 -14.52 -4.23
N ALA A 114 11.34 -15.48 -5.15
CA ALA A 114 10.49 -16.67 -5.15
C ALA A 114 10.65 -17.50 -3.88
N ASP A 115 11.89 -17.71 -3.40
CA ASP A 115 12.17 -18.48 -2.19
C ASP A 115 11.56 -17.81 -0.94
N ASP A 116 11.67 -16.48 -0.84
CA ASP A 116 11.04 -15.71 0.25
C ASP A 116 9.50 -15.79 0.16
N THR A 117 8.95 -15.79 -1.05
CA THR A 117 7.51 -15.91 -1.29
C THR A 117 7.01 -17.32 -0.94
N GLU A 118 7.76 -18.36 -1.29
CA GLU A 118 7.48 -19.74 -0.88
C GLU A 118 7.52 -19.87 0.65
N GLY A 119 8.54 -19.29 1.30
CA GLY A 119 8.62 -19.23 2.76
C GLY A 119 7.42 -18.52 3.39
N LEU A 120 6.91 -17.47 2.73
CA LEU A 120 5.71 -16.76 3.18
C LEU A 120 4.45 -17.64 3.05
N ILE A 121 4.26 -18.34 1.93
CA ILE A 121 3.16 -19.30 1.73
C ILE A 121 3.19 -20.36 2.84
N GLY A 122 4.34 -21.00 3.06
CA GLY A 122 4.51 -22.02 4.08
C GLY A 122 4.24 -21.50 5.49
N LYS A 123 4.68 -20.27 5.79
CA LYS A 123 4.40 -19.61 7.07
C LYS A 123 2.90 -19.42 7.30
N TYR A 124 2.18 -18.84 6.34
CA TYR A 124 0.73 -18.62 6.47
C TYR A 124 -0.05 -19.92 6.58
N ALA A 125 0.33 -20.97 5.83
CA ALA A 125 -0.26 -22.29 5.98
C ALA A 125 -0.03 -22.85 7.39
N THR A 126 1.20 -22.76 7.90
CA THR A 126 1.57 -23.23 9.25
C THR A 126 0.81 -22.47 10.34
N ASP A 127 0.72 -21.14 10.25
CA ASP A 127 -0.02 -20.30 11.20
C ASP A 127 -1.52 -20.67 11.22
N ALA A 128 -2.05 -21.18 10.09
CA ALA A 128 -3.41 -21.69 9.95
C ALA A 128 -3.56 -23.19 10.27
N SER A 129 -2.50 -23.86 10.75
CA SER A 129 -2.48 -25.31 11.00
C SER A 129 -2.79 -26.17 9.77
N LEU A 130 -2.42 -25.70 8.58
CA LEU A 130 -2.51 -26.43 7.31
C LEU A 130 -1.14 -27.00 6.94
N GLU A 131 -1.13 -28.20 6.36
CA GLU A 131 0.00 -28.65 5.55
C GLU A 131 0.07 -27.80 4.27
N CYS A 132 1.22 -27.74 3.61
CA CYS A 132 1.37 -26.97 2.37
C CYS A 132 2.03 -27.82 1.29
N GLU A 133 1.35 -27.93 0.15
CA GLU A 133 1.91 -28.52 -1.06
C GLU A 133 2.40 -27.41 -1.98
N VAL A 134 3.71 -27.14 -1.93
CA VAL A 134 4.33 -26.15 -2.80
C VAL A 134 4.83 -26.85 -4.07
N THR A 135 4.32 -26.43 -5.23
CA THR A 135 4.92 -26.79 -6.52
C THR A 135 6.11 -25.88 -6.81
N ALA A 136 7.09 -26.35 -7.59
CA ALA A 136 8.31 -25.61 -7.90
C ALA A 136 8.07 -24.21 -8.52
N ASP A 137 6.90 -23.98 -9.11
CA ASP A 137 6.50 -22.72 -9.76
C ASP A 137 5.39 -21.96 -9.02
N LEU A 138 4.89 -22.45 -7.88
CA LEU A 138 3.76 -21.83 -7.17
C LEU A 138 4.06 -20.39 -6.76
N ALA A 139 5.23 -20.15 -6.15
CA ALA A 139 5.64 -18.81 -5.73
C ALA A 139 5.69 -17.82 -6.90
N LEU A 140 6.26 -18.25 -8.04
CA LEU A 140 6.33 -17.42 -9.24
C LEU A 140 4.95 -17.13 -9.83
N ARG A 141 4.03 -18.11 -9.83
CA ARG A 141 2.64 -17.91 -10.24
C ARG A 141 1.92 -16.90 -9.35
N VAL A 142 2.09 -17.00 -8.03
CA VAL A 142 1.53 -16.03 -7.06
C VAL A 142 2.07 -14.63 -7.33
N MET A 143 3.38 -14.49 -7.48
CA MET A 143 4.00 -13.20 -7.79
C MET A 143 3.48 -12.61 -9.10
N HIS A 144 3.38 -13.43 -10.16
CA HIS A 144 2.87 -13.02 -11.46
C HIS A 144 1.39 -12.60 -11.38
N ALA A 145 0.54 -13.40 -10.72
CA ALA A 145 -0.87 -13.11 -10.48
C ALA A 145 -1.07 -11.78 -9.73
N CYS A 146 -0.13 -11.39 -8.87
CA CYS A 146 -0.20 -10.19 -8.04
C CYS A 146 0.59 -9.00 -8.61
N ALA A 147 0.96 -9.05 -9.89
CA ALA A 147 1.79 -8.02 -10.54
C ALA A 147 3.08 -7.69 -9.80
N TYR A 148 3.66 -8.69 -9.13
CA TYR A 148 4.85 -8.57 -8.31
C TYR A 148 4.71 -7.54 -7.18
N THR A 149 3.47 -7.26 -6.74
CA THR A 149 3.20 -6.35 -5.64
C THR A 149 3.10 -7.14 -4.35
N PHE A 150 4.03 -6.93 -3.41
CA PHE A 150 4.11 -7.70 -2.16
C PHE A 150 2.79 -7.71 -1.37
N GLY A 151 2.10 -6.56 -1.28
CA GLY A 151 0.81 -6.48 -0.58
C GLY A 151 -0.28 -7.35 -1.23
N GLU A 152 -0.32 -7.41 -2.56
CA GLU A 152 -1.26 -8.26 -3.29
C GLU A 152 -0.90 -9.74 -3.16
N VAL A 153 0.40 -10.07 -3.13
CA VAL A 153 0.89 -11.43 -2.83
C VAL A 153 0.38 -11.90 -1.46
N CYS A 154 0.56 -11.09 -0.41
CA CYS A 154 0.06 -11.44 0.92
C CYS A 154 -1.45 -11.65 0.94
N LYS A 155 -2.22 -10.77 0.28
CA LYS A 155 -3.69 -10.90 0.19
C LYS A 155 -4.10 -12.20 -0.49
N LEU A 156 -3.48 -12.53 -1.63
CA LEU A 156 -3.83 -13.74 -2.37
C LEU A 156 -3.47 -15.02 -1.58
N ILE A 157 -2.34 -15.02 -0.88
CA ILE A 157 -1.97 -16.14 0.02
C ILE A 157 -3.01 -16.32 1.12
N ILE A 158 -3.41 -15.23 1.78
CA ILE A 158 -4.44 -15.26 2.83
C ILE A 158 -5.76 -15.77 2.26
N ALA A 159 -6.19 -15.29 1.10
CA ALA A 159 -7.44 -15.73 0.46
C ALA A 159 -7.40 -17.23 0.10
N ALA A 160 -6.26 -17.75 -0.37
CA ALA A 160 -6.10 -19.19 -0.62
C ALA A 160 -6.14 -20.02 0.67
N VAL A 161 -5.54 -19.52 1.75
CA VAL A 161 -5.63 -20.14 3.09
C VAL A 161 -7.08 -20.14 3.60
N GLU A 162 -7.79 -19.03 3.45
CA GLU A 162 -9.21 -18.93 3.81
C GLU A 162 -10.07 -19.93 3.02
N ASP A 163 -9.84 -20.07 1.72
CA ASP A 163 -10.51 -21.07 0.88
C ASP A 163 -10.28 -22.50 1.39
N ALA A 164 -9.03 -22.85 1.73
CA ALA A 164 -8.71 -24.15 2.31
C ALA A 164 -9.42 -24.39 3.65
N LEU A 165 -9.45 -23.39 4.53
CA LEU A 165 -10.13 -23.48 5.82
C LEU A 165 -11.66 -23.61 5.67
N ILE A 166 -12.27 -22.83 4.79
CA ILE A 166 -13.73 -22.86 4.53
C ILE A 166 -14.15 -24.23 3.96
N THR A 167 -13.31 -24.82 3.13
CA THR A 167 -13.54 -26.15 2.54
C THR A 167 -13.17 -27.31 3.48
N ASN A 168 -12.71 -27.02 4.70
CA ASN A 168 -12.19 -28.00 5.68
C ASN A 168 -11.08 -28.88 5.10
N ALA A 169 -10.23 -28.30 4.24
CA ALA A 169 -9.03 -28.95 3.77
C ALA A 169 -7.95 -28.95 4.87
N ASN A 170 -7.11 -29.98 4.88
CA ASN A 170 -5.96 -30.05 5.79
C ASN A 170 -4.66 -29.58 5.12
N THR A 171 -4.68 -29.38 3.80
CA THR A 171 -3.50 -29.06 2.99
C THR A 171 -3.83 -27.90 2.06
N LEU A 172 -3.01 -26.86 2.08
CA LEU A 172 -3.05 -25.77 1.12
C LEU A 172 -2.42 -26.23 -0.19
N THR A 173 -3.20 -26.16 -1.28
CA THR A 173 -2.79 -26.62 -2.62
C THR A 173 -2.94 -25.51 -3.65
N ILE A 174 -2.36 -25.71 -4.84
CA ILE A 174 -2.51 -24.78 -5.98
C ILE A 174 -3.98 -24.53 -6.37
N ASN A 175 -4.88 -25.49 -6.11
CA ASN A 175 -6.30 -25.33 -6.40
C ASN A 175 -6.95 -24.25 -5.52
N ASN A 176 -6.50 -24.08 -4.29
CA ASN A 176 -7.01 -23.01 -3.41
C ASN A 176 -6.60 -21.63 -3.94
N PHE A 177 -5.38 -21.51 -4.49
CA PHE A 177 -4.94 -20.30 -5.17
C PHE A 177 -5.74 -20.04 -6.45
N ALA A 178 -6.04 -21.09 -7.22
CA ALA A 178 -6.88 -20.99 -8.41
C ALA A 178 -8.28 -20.46 -8.07
N SER A 179 -8.93 -21.04 -7.04
CA SER A 179 -10.24 -20.61 -6.54
C SER A 179 -10.22 -19.18 -6.02
N ALA A 180 -9.26 -18.84 -5.17
CA ALA A 180 -9.12 -17.50 -4.60
C ALA A 180 -8.90 -16.43 -5.68
N TYR A 181 -8.05 -16.71 -6.66
CA TYR A 181 -7.79 -15.80 -7.78
C TYR A 181 -9.04 -15.62 -8.67
N ALA A 182 -9.75 -16.70 -8.98
CA ALA A 182 -10.99 -16.62 -9.75
C ALA A 182 -12.08 -15.83 -9.01
N ALA A 183 -12.18 -15.99 -7.69
CA ALA A 183 -13.14 -15.25 -6.87
C ALA A 183 -12.87 -13.73 -6.83
N ASP A 184 -11.60 -13.31 -6.87
CA ASP A 184 -11.21 -11.89 -6.89
C ASP A 184 -11.32 -11.26 -8.28
N THR A 185 -11.00 -12.01 -9.33
CA THR A 185 -10.85 -11.46 -10.70
C THR A 185 -11.98 -11.80 -11.67
N ASP A 186 -12.85 -12.75 -11.32
CA ASP A 186 -13.90 -13.31 -12.21
C ASP A 186 -13.31 -13.83 -13.54
N CYS A 187 -12.07 -14.34 -13.52
CA CYS A 187 -11.39 -14.82 -14.71
C CYS A 187 -11.90 -16.19 -15.17
N GLU A 188 -11.90 -16.41 -16.48
CA GLU A 188 -12.12 -17.74 -17.04
C GLU A 188 -10.93 -18.68 -16.74
N PRO A 189 -11.14 -20.01 -16.73
CA PRO A 189 -10.08 -20.97 -16.39
C PRO A 189 -8.80 -20.84 -17.24
N GLN A 190 -8.92 -20.52 -18.54
CA GLN A 190 -7.76 -20.33 -19.42
C GLN A 190 -6.91 -19.10 -19.04
N ASP A 191 -7.51 -18.12 -18.38
CA ASP A 191 -6.87 -16.87 -17.95
C ASP A 191 -6.37 -16.94 -16.49
N ASN A 192 -6.55 -18.10 -15.83
CA ASN A 192 -6.12 -18.32 -14.46
C ASN A 192 -4.66 -18.83 -14.43
N PRO A 193 -3.72 -18.09 -13.81
CA PRO A 193 -2.31 -18.46 -13.77
C PRO A 193 -2.01 -19.69 -12.91
N PHE A 194 -2.98 -20.19 -12.13
CA PHE A 194 -2.84 -21.42 -11.33
C PHE A 194 -3.39 -22.66 -12.03
N ILE A 195 -4.09 -22.49 -13.16
CA ILE A 195 -4.67 -23.58 -13.96
C ILE A 195 -3.85 -23.79 -15.24
N THR A 196 -3.55 -22.71 -15.96
CA THR A 196 -2.90 -22.78 -17.27
C THR A 196 -1.40 -23.09 -17.14
N PRO A 197 -0.84 -24.05 -17.92
CA PRO A 197 0.60 -24.33 -17.92
C PRO A 197 1.46 -23.17 -18.44
N GLU A 198 0.97 -22.44 -19.45
CA GLU A 198 1.61 -21.26 -20.05
C GLU A 198 1.33 -19.97 -19.26
N TRP A 199 1.24 -20.06 -17.92
CA TRP A 199 0.86 -18.94 -17.04
C TRP A 199 1.72 -17.68 -17.22
N ALA A 200 3.02 -17.85 -17.50
CA ALA A 200 3.96 -16.74 -17.68
C ALA A 200 3.69 -15.90 -18.94
N ARG A 201 2.83 -16.38 -19.85
CA ARG A 201 2.39 -15.62 -21.04
C ARG A 201 1.09 -14.85 -20.80
N LEU A 202 0.39 -15.14 -19.71
CA LEU A 202 -0.83 -14.42 -19.38
C LEU A 202 -0.48 -12.95 -19.08
N PRO A 203 -1.37 -12.01 -19.44
CA PRO A 203 -1.20 -10.64 -18.98
C PRO A 203 -1.13 -10.60 -17.46
N ILE A 204 -0.16 -9.86 -16.93
CA ILE A 204 -0.04 -9.61 -15.50
C ILE A 204 -1.33 -8.91 -15.00
N ALA A 205 -1.89 -9.30 -13.86
CA ALA A 205 -3.09 -8.67 -13.32
C ALA A 205 -2.89 -7.14 -13.17
N GLY A 206 -3.87 -6.36 -13.60
CA GLY A 206 -3.76 -4.89 -13.66
C GLY A 206 -2.95 -4.34 -14.85
N ALA A 207 -2.39 -5.19 -15.72
CA ALA A 207 -1.86 -4.80 -17.03
C ALA A 207 -2.97 -4.65 -18.09
N VAL A 208 -4.21 -4.38 -17.68
CA VAL A 208 -5.26 -3.89 -18.58
C VAL A 208 -4.88 -2.47 -19.01
N SER A 209 -4.12 -2.44 -20.10
CA SER A 209 -4.07 -1.47 -21.18
C SER A 209 -4.25 0.01 -20.83
N THR A 210 -3.22 0.79 -21.16
CA THR A 210 -3.31 2.22 -21.47
C THR A 210 -4.23 2.56 -22.65
N ALA A 211 -4.97 1.59 -23.21
CA ALA A 211 -6.03 1.86 -24.16
C ALA A 211 -7.25 2.42 -23.42
N THR A 212 -7.49 3.71 -23.63
CA THR A 212 -8.73 4.39 -23.26
C THR A 212 -9.96 3.62 -23.77
N PRO A 213 -11.12 3.73 -23.11
CA PRO A 213 -12.38 3.07 -23.52
C PRO A 213 -12.81 3.32 -24.98
N LEU A 214 -12.20 4.31 -25.65
CA LEU A 214 -12.44 4.65 -27.05
C LEU A 214 -11.81 3.67 -28.05
N ASP A 215 -10.74 2.95 -27.68
CA ASP A 215 -10.04 2.05 -28.60
C ASP A 215 -10.82 0.75 -28.87
N ARG A 216 -11.70 0.35 -27.92
CA ARG A 216 -12.56 -0.83 -28.07
C ARG A 216 -13.74 -0.61 -29.03
N LEU A 217 -14.06 0.64 -29.35
CA LEU A 217 -15.16 0.99 -30.27
C LEU A 217 -14.70 1.16 -31.72
N ALA A 218 -13.39 1.26 -31.97
CA ALA A 218 -12.85 1.50 -33.31
C ALA A 218 -12.70 0.24 -34.17
N VAL A 219 -12.76 -0.97 -33.58
CA VAL A 219 -12.54 -2.23 -34.33
C VAL A 219 -13.86 -2.80 -34.91
N GLY A 220 -15.01 -2.17 -34.65
CA GLY A 220 -16.33 -2.73 -34.98
C GLY A 220 -17.00 -2.27 -36.28
N ARG A 221 -16.44 -1.32 -37.05
CA ARG A 221 -17.11 -0.86 -38.30
C ARG A 221 -16.11 -0.50 -39.40
N GLY A 222 -15.98 -1.41 -40.36
CA GLY A 222 -15.24 -1.14 -41.59
C GLY A 222 -15.11 -2.35 -42.51
N GLY A 223 -16.22 -3.05 -42.77
CA GLY A 223 -16.32 -3.96 -43.91
C GLY A 223 -17.38 -3.43 -44.87
N PHE A 224 -16.94 -2.93 -46.03
CA PHE A 224 -17.47 -3.15 -47.38
C PHE A 224 -16.41 -2.67 -48.37
#